data_AF-A0AAN9Y7E8-F1
#
_entry.id   AF-A0AAN9Y7E8-F1
#
_cell.length_a   1.000
_cell.length_b   1.000
_cell.length_c   1.000
_cell.angle_alpha   90.00
_cell.angle_beta   90.00
_cell.angle_gamma   90.00
#
_symmetry.space_group_name_H-M   'P 1'
#
loop_
_entity.id
_entity.type
_entity.pdbx_description
1 polymer ?
#
loop_
_entity_poly.entity_id
_entity_poly.type
_entity_poly.pdbx_seq_one_letter_code
_entity_poly.pdbx_strand_id
1 'polypeptide(L)'
;MIYLVFVEDVIRRKLLIDGDGTGDDRRLTLLLKAFTRWSNTFGEPLSEIKSAEDQLLDQLSQCEYIYEKTRIASKMNEQELENYGKLATNIKNEIEQTKDEIQSAKEKLQEAKIFRKNRMEYEVIANVIDQHPERKDTHQKLTAIKKELGNLEEVKQMLDSKIEMRRKHFHVLVASLYQLQAILDNEELNEENSHVNISDDEMDTFE
;
A
#
# COMPACT_ATOMS: atom_id res chain seq x y z
N MET A 1 -12.91 -40.10 -48.21
CA MET A 1 -11.92 -40.24 -47.12
C MET A 1 -10.71 -41.07 -47.54
N ILE A 2 -10.86 -42.35 -47.88
CA ILE A 2 -9.72 -43.23 -48.28
C ILE A 2 -8.95 -42.71 -49.51
N TYR A 3 -9.66 -42.18 -50.52
CA TYR A 3 -9.04 -41.64 -51.74
C TYR A 3 -8.22 -40.37 -51.49
N LEU A 4 -8.59 -39.56 -50.50
CA LEU A 4 -7.91 -38.30 -50.17
C LEU A 4 -6.60 -38.56 -49.42
N VAL A 5 -6.62 -39.51 -48.47
CA VAL A 5 -5.43 -39.96 -47.74
C VAL A 5 -4.40 -40.58 -48.68
N PHE A 6 -4.84 -41.38 -49.66
CA PHE A 6 -3.94 -41.98 -50.64
C PHE A 6 -3.30 -40.95 -51.57
N VAL A 7 -4.05 -39.92 -51.99
CA VAL A 7 -3.53 -38.82 -52.81
C VAL A 7 -2.53 -37.97 -52.02
N GLU A 8 -2.80 -37.70 -50.75
CA GLU A 8 -1.90 -36.94 -49.88
C GLU A 8 -0.58 -37.70 -49.62
N ASP A 9 -0.63 -39.01 -49.41
CA ASP A 9 0.56 -39.86 -49.27
C ASP A 9 1.37 -39.98 -50.58
N VAL A 10 0.69 -39.99 -51.73
CA VAL A 10 1.34 -39.99 -53.04
C VAL A 10 1.98 -38.63 -53.33
N ILE A 11 1.31 -37.53 -53.01
CA ILE A 11 1.85 -36.17 -53.15
C ILE A 11 3.03 -35.97 -52.19
N ARG A 12 2.93 -36.45 -50.95
CA ARG A 12 4.02 -36.38 -49.96
C ARG A 12 5.22 -37.22 -50.41
N ARG A 13 5.01 -38.46 -50.88
CA ARG A 13 6.10 -39.27 -51.47
C ARG A 13 6.70 -38.61 -52.70
N LYS A 14 5.88 -38.02 -53.56
CA LYS A 14 6.35 -37.34 -54.77
C LYS A 14 7.13 -36.08 -54.42
N LEU A 15 6.72 -35.28 -53.44
CA LEU A 15 7.50 -34.14 -52.93
C LEU A 15 8.80 -34.59 -52.26
N LEU A 16 8.79 -35.71 -51.53
CA LEU A 16 10.00 -36.27 -50.93
C LEU A 16 11.02 -36.75 -51.97
N ILE A 17 10.54 -37.28 -53.10
CA ILE A 17 11.39 -37.76 -54.21
C ILE A 17 11.83 -36.61 -55.13
N ASP A 18 10.95 -35.64 -55.40
CA ASP A 18 11.20 -34.51 -56.30
C ASP A 18 11.90 -33.33 -55.58
N GLY A 19 12.18 -33.47 -54.27
CA GLY A 19 12.65 -32.37 -53.43
C GLY A 19 11.69 -31.18 -53.52
N ASP A 20 12.17 -29.99 -53.19
CA ASP A 20 11.43 -28.72 -53.27
C ASP A 20 11.17 -28.27 -54.73
N GLY A 21 10.90 -29.21 -55.66
CA GLY A 21 10.86 -28.99 -57.10
C GLY A 21 12.25 -28.79 -57.71
N THR A 22 13.31 -29.29 -57.07
CA THR A 22 14.72 -29.07 -57.48
C THR A 22 15.12 -29.81 -58.76
N GLY A 23 14.23 -30.66 -59.30
CA GLY A 23 14.47 -31.35 -60.56
C GLY A 23 15.52 -32.46 -60.43
N ASP A 24 15.67 -33.03 -59.23
CA ASP A 24 16.65 -34.09 -58.98
C ASP A 24 16.25 -35.40 -59.68
N ASP A 25 14.95 -35.73 -59.75
CA ASP A 25 14.44 -36.83 -60.58
C ASP A 25 14.75 -36.61 -62.08
N ARG A 26 14.60 -35.36 -62.55
CA ARG A 26 14.98 -34.98 -63.92
C ARG A 26 16.47 -35.13 -64.15
N ARG A 27 17.32 -34.76 -63.18
CA ARG A 27 18.79 -34.88 -63.27
C ARG A 27 19.25 -36.34 -63.26
N LEU A 28 18.69 -37.17 -62.38
CA LEU A 28 18.94 -38.60 -62.37
C LEU A 28 18.50 -39.24 -63.68
N THR A 29 17.37 -38.81 -64.24
CA THR A 29 16.92 -39.23 -65.57
C THR A 29 17.88 -38.80 -66.69
N LEU A 30 18.48 -37.61 -66.60
CA LEU A 30 19.48 -37.13 -67.56
C LEU A 30 20.80 -37.88 -67.44
N LEU A 31 21.26 -38.15 -66.22
CA LEU A 31 22.44 -38.98 -65.94
C LEU A 31 22.25 -40.40 -66.50
N LEU A 32 21.07 -41.00 -66.29
CA LEU A 32 20.73 -42.32 -66.82
C LEU A 32 20.73 -42.34 -68.36
N LYS A 33 20.21 -41.28 -68.99
CA LYS A 33 20.24 -41.12 -70.45
C LYS A 33 21.67 -40.93 -70.97
N ALA A 34 22.51 -40.14 -70.29
CA ALA A 34 23.91 -39.96 -70.63
C ALA A 34 24.69 -41.28 -70.52
N PHE A 35 24.44 -42.05 -69.45
CA PHE A 35 25.05 -43.35 -69.23
C PHE A 35 24.63 -44.38 -70.30
N THR A 36 23.33 -44.41 -70.64
CA THR A 36 22.81 -45.31 -71.67
C THR A 36 23.34 -44.94 -73.06
N ARG A 37 23.51 -43.63 -73.34
CA ARG A 37 24.13 -43.15 -74.58
C ARG A 37 25.58 -43.62 -74.68
N TRP A 38 26.39 -43.37 -73.65
CA TRP A 38 27.79 -43.82 -73.59
C TRP A 38 27.92 -45.35 -73.68
N SER A 39 27.02 -46.10 -73.04
CA SER A 39 27.02 -47.57 -73.11
C SER A 39 26.73 -48.11 -74.52
N ASN A 40 26.09 -47.33 -75.37
CA ASN A 40 25.75 -47.71 -76.75
C ASN A 40 26.74 -47.18 -77.80
N THR A 41 27.79 -46.43 -77.42
CA THR A 41 28.82 -45.94 -78.36
C THR A 41 29.87 -47.02 -78.71
N PHE A 42 29.64 -48.29 -78.35
CA PHE A 42 30.52 -49.39 -78.72
C PHE A 42 30.53 -49.59 -80.23
N GLY A 43 31.64 -49.21 -80.88
CA GLY A 43 31.82 -49.30 -82.34
C GLY A 43 31.75 -47.97 -83.07
N GLU A 44 31.49 -46.86 -82.37
CA GLU A 44 31.55 -45.49 -82.90
C GLU A 44 33.00 -44.96 -82.98
N PRO A 45 33.27 -43.91 -83.78
CA PRO A 45 34.58 -43.28 -83.83
C PRO A 45 35.01 -42.75 -82.45
N LEU A 46 36.33 -42.79 -82.19
CA LEU A 46 36.93 -42.42 -80.90
C LEU A 46 36.54 -41.01 -80.40
N SER A 47 36.22 -40.09 -81.30
CA SER A 47 35.74 -38.74 -80.97
C SER A 47 34.36 -38.72 -80.32
N GLU A 48 33.46 -39.60 -80.75
CA GLU A 48 32.08 -39.69 -80.24
C GLU A 48 32.06 -40.40 -78.89
N ILE A 49 32.88 -41.43 -78.71
CA ILE A 49 33.09 -42.12 -77.43
C ILE A 49 33.58 -41.14 -76.36
N LYS A 50 34.62 -40.35 -76.67
CA LYS A 50 35.16 -39.34 -75.73
C LYS A 50 34.15 -38.24 -75.41
N SER A 51 33.41 -37.76 -76.41
CA SER A 51 32.38 -36.74 -76.18
C SER A 51 31.24 -37.27 -75.29
N ALA A 52 30.84 -38.53 -75.43
CA ALA A 52 29.83 -39.15 -74.57
C ALA A 52 30.36 -39.38 -73.14
N GLU A 53 31.64 -39.73 -72.99
CA GLU A 53 32.33 -39.87 -71.70
C GLU A 53 32.42 -38.53 -70.96
N ASP A 54 32.85 -37.47 -71.63
CA ASP A 54 32.93 -36.12 -71.06
C ASP A 54 31.55 -35.60 -70.61
N GLN A 55 30.51 -35.87 -71.41
CA GLN A 55 29.13 -35.54 -71.04
C GLN A 55 28.65 -36.32 -69.81
N LEU A 56 29.02 -37.60 -69.70
CA LEU A 56 28.66 -38.41 -68.53
C LEU A 56 29.37 -37.91 -67.27
N LEU A 57 30.67 -37.60 -67.35
CA LEU A 57 31.44 -37.06 -66.24
C LEU A 57 30.93 -35.70 -65.78
N ASP A 58 30.57 -34.81 -66.71
CA ASP A 58 29.96 -33.52 -66.39
C ASP A 58 28.63 -33.69 -65.64
N GLN A 59 27.73 -34.56 -66.13
CA GLN A 59 26.46 -34.83 -65.45
C GLN A 59 26.64 -35.47 -64.07
N LEU A 60 27.63 -36.36 -63.91
CA LEU A 60 27.95 -36.95 -62.62
C LEU A 60 28.46 -35.89 -61.62
N SER A 61 29.38 -35.03 -62.05
CA SER A 61 29.95 -33.96 -61.22
C SER A 61 28.87 -32.97 -60.74
N GLN A 62 27.89 -32.66 -61.59
CA GLN A 62 26.75 -31.82 -61.24
C GLN A 62 25.88 -32.48 -60.17
N CYS A 63 25.57 -33.77 -60.32
CA CYS A 63 24.79 -34.53 -59.34
C CYS A 63 25.49 -34.57 -57.97
N GLU A 64 26.80 -34.81 -57.95
CA GLU A 64 27.60 -34.82 -56.72
C GLU A 64 27.59 -33.44 -56.03
N TYR A 65 27.78 -32.37 -56.78
CA TYR A 65 27.74 -31.01 -56.25
C TYR A 65 26.39 -30.67 -55.59
N ILE A 66 25.29 -31.04 -56.24
CA ILE A 66 23.94 -30.79 -55.74
C ILE A 66 23.65 -31.62 -54.50
N TYR A 67 24.07 -32.89 -54.49
CA TYR A 67 23.94 -33.75 -53.32
C TYR A 67 24.66 -33.14 -52.11
N GLU A 68 25.91 -32.70 -52.29
CA GLU A 68 26.69 -32.07 -51.23
C GLU A 68 26.06 -30.75 -50.75
N LYS A 69 25.59 -29.92 -51.68
CA LYS A 69 24.86 -28.68 -51.35
C LYS A 69 23.63 -28.96 -50.50
N THR A 70 22.83 -29.96 -50.89
CA THR A 70 21.59 -30.34 -50.18
C THR A 70 21.90 -30.91 -48.80
N ARG A 71 22.95 -31.73 -48.68
CA ARG A 71 23.42 -32.27 -47.40
C ARG A 71 23.81 -31.15 -46.43
N ILE A 72 24.57 -30.16 -46.89
CA ILE A 72 24.97 -29.00 -46.08
C ILE A 72 23.75 -28.18 -45.69
N ALA A 73 22.82 -27.93 -46.62
CA ALA A 73 21.58 -27.21 -46.34
C ALA A 73 20.71 -27.94 -45.30
N SER A 74 20.58 -29.26 -45.37
CA SER A 74 19.87 -30.06 -44.37
C SER A 74 20.49 -29.89 -42.98
N LYS A 75 21.82 -30.01 -42.88
CA LYS A 75 22.54 -29.83 -41.62
C LYS A 75 22.38 -28.41 -41.06
N MET A 76 22.43 -27.39 -41.91
CA MET A 76 22.17 -26.00 -41.52
C MET A 76 20.74 -25.84 -41.00
N ASN A 77 19.75 -26.40 -41.69
CA ASN A 77 18.35 -26.33 -41.26
C ASN A 77 18.11 -27.02 -39.90
N GLU A 78 18.76 -28.15 -39.64
CA GLU A 78 18.72 -28.82 -38.33
C GLU A 78 19.27 -27.92 -37.21
N GLN A 79 20.39 -27.24 -37.46
CA GLN A 79 20.99 -26.30 -36.51
C GLN A 79 20.10 -25.07 -36.28
N GLU A 80 19.52 -24.50 -37.34
CA GLU A 80 18.58 -23.39 -37.24
C GLU A 80 17.33 -23.78 -36.46
N LEU A 81 16.80 -24.99 -36.66
CA LEU A 81 15.66 -25.49 -35.90
C LEU A 81 15.96 -25.57 -34.40
N GLU A 82 17.14 -26.05 -34.02
CA GLU A 82 17.58 -26.08 -32.63
C GLU A 82 17.71 -24.66 -32.05
N ASN A 83 18.27 -23.72 -32.83
CA ASN A 83 18.41 -22.33 -32.43
C ASN A 83 17.05 -21.66 -32.21
N TYR A 84 16.09 -21.87 -33.12
CA TYR A 84 14.72 -21.37 -32.95
C TYR A 84 14.03 -21.99 -31.73
N GLY A 85 14.28 -23.26 -31.45
CA GLY A 85 13.81 -23.91 -30.22
C GLY A 85 14.31 -23.21 -28.96
N LYS A 86 15.63 -22.94 -28.88
CA LYS A 86 16.25 -22.20 -27.77
C LYS A 86 15.72 -20.78 -27.66
N LEU A 87 15.57 -20.07 -28.78
CA LEU A 87 15.03 -18.72 -28.80
C LEU A 87 13.59 -18.68 -28.28
N ALA A 88 12.74 -19.63 -28.70
CA ALA A 88 11.38 -19.74 -28.22
C ALA A 88 11.32 -19.98 -26.69
N THR A 89 12.19 -20.85 -26.16
CA THR A 89 12.27 -21.05 -24.70
C THR A 89 12.75 -19.81 -23.95
N ASN A 90 13.72 -19.07 -24.50
CA ASN A 90 14.23 -17.85 -23.88
C ASN A 90 13.15 -16.77 -23.84
N ILE A 91 12.44 -16.54 -24.94
CA ILE A 91 11.33 -15.57 -25.00
C ILE A 91 10.25 -15.96 -23.99
N LYS A 92 9.92 -17.25 -23.85
CA LYS A 92 8.94 -17.70 -22.86
C LYS A 92 9.37 -17.39 -21.43
N ASN A 93 10.63 -17.62 -21.10
CA ASN A 93 11.18 -17.30 -19.78
C ASN A 93 11.20 -15.79 -19.51
N GLU A 94 11.58 -14.98 -20.50
CA GLU A 94 11.55 -13.51 -20.39
C GLU A 94 10.13 -12.97 -20.17
N ILE A 95 9.13 -13.56 -20.85
CA ILE A 95 7.72 -13.21 -20.64
C ILE A 95 7.28 -13.54 -19.20
N GLU A 96 7.67 -14.71 -18.68
CA GLU A 96 7.36 -15.12 -17.31
C GLU A 96 8.02 -14.19 -16.29
N GLN A 97 9.30 -13.89 -16.46
CA GLN A 97 10.01 -12.93 -15.63
C GLN A 97 9.36 -11.54 -15.66
N THR A 98 9.04 -11.03 -16.84
CA THR A 98 8.39 -9.71 -16.99
C THR A 98 7.03 -9.69 -16.29
N LYS A 99 6.28 -10.79 -16.35
CA LYS A 99 5.00 -10.93 -15.66
C LYS A 99 5.16 -10.87 -14.14
N ASP A 100 6.19 -11.52 -13.61
CA ASP A 100 6.51 -11.48 -12.18
C ASP A 100 6.96 -10.08 -11.73
N GLU A 101 7.76 -9.39 -12.56
CA GLU A 101 8.16 -8.00 -12.32
C GLU A 101 6.95 -7.05 -12.29
N ILE A 102 5.99 -7.22 -13.21
CA ILE A 102 4.73 -6.47 -13.22
C ILE A 102 3.93 -6.72 -11.93
N GLN A 103 3.85 -7.97 -11.48
CA GLN A 103 3.13 -8.32 -10.26
C GLN A 103 3.78 -7.67 -9.03
N SER A 104 5.11 -7.73 -8.91
CA SER A 104 5.85 -7.05 -7.83
C SER A 104 5.67 -5.53 -7.88
N ALA A 105 5.70 -4.93 -9.07
CA ALA A 105 5.48 -3.49 -9.24
C ALA A 105 4.06 -3.08 -8.83
N LYS A 106 3.06 -3.92 -9.10
CA LYS A 106 1.67 -3.69 -8.69
C LYS A 106 1.50 -3.70 -7.18
N GLU A 107 2.15 -4.63 -6.49
CA GLU A 107 2.15 -4.71 -5.02
C GLU A 107 2.79 -3.46 -4.39
N LYS A 108 4.00 -3.09 -4.86
CA LYS A 108 4.68 -1.86 -4.44
C LYS A 108 3.83 -0.61 -4.68
N LEU A 109 3.10 -0.56 -5.79
CA LEU A 109 2.19 0.55 -6.08
C LEU A 109 1.01 0.60 -5.08
N GLN A 110 0.47 -0.54 -4.68
CA GLN A 110 -0.58 -0.60 -3.67
C GLN A 110 -0.09 -0.10 -2.31
N GLU A 111 1.10 -0.54 -1.88
CA GLU A 111 1.73 -0.07 -0.65
C GLU A 111 1.99 1.43 -0.69
N ALA A 112 2.54 1.95 -1.80
CA ALA A 112 2.79 3.38 -1.97
C ALA A 112 1.49 4.21 -1.93
N LYS A 113 0.38 3.68 -2.46
CA LYS A 113 -0.95 4.33 -2.36
C LYS A 113 -1.43 4.40 -0.92
N ILE A 114 -1.26 3.33 -0.13
CA ILE A 114 -1.62 3.32 1.29
C ILE A 114 -0.77 4.34 2.04
N PHE A 115 0.54 4.36 1.83
CA PHE A 115 1.43 5.34 2.46
C PHE A 115 1.02 6.78 2.13
N ARG A 116 0.70 7.06 0.87
CA ARG A 116 0.19 8.37 0.45
C ARG A 116 -1.12 8.72 1.15
N LYS A 117 -2.06 7.79 1.24
CA LYS A 117 -3.35 8.00 1.92
C LYS A 117 -3.11 8.34 3.40
N ASN A 118 -2.32 7.52 4.10
CA ASN A 118 -2.01 7.73 5.50
C ASN A 118 -1.31 9.08 5.71
N ARG A 119 -0.36 9.45 4.83
CA ARG A 119 0.30 10.77 4.88
C ARG A 119 -0.68 11.93 4.76
N MET A 120 -1.65 11.85 3.84
CA MET A 120 -2.68 12.88 3.69
C MET A 120 -3.58 12.95 4.93
N GLU A 121 -3.96 11.80 5.51
CA GLU A 121 -4.74 11.75 6.76
C GLU A 121 -3.98 12.41 7.92
N TYR A 122 -2.67 12.14 8.05
CA TYR A 122 -1.83 12.78 9.06
C TYR A 122 -1.70 14.29 8.85
N GLU A 123 -1.56 14.74 7.60
CA GLU A 123 -1.48 16.17 7.27
C GLU A 123 -2.78 16.91 7.61
N VAL A 124 -3.94 16.30 7.34
CA VAL A 124 -5.24 16.85 7.75
C VAL A 124 -5.34 16.96 9.27
N ILE A 125 -4.94 15.92 10.01
CA ILE A 125 -4.96 15.94 11.48
C ILE A 125 -3.99 17.00 12.02
N ALA A 126 -2.78 17.10 11.47
CA ALA A 126 -1.79 18.11 11.85
C ALA A 126 -2.34 19.54 11.66
N ASN A 127 -2.97 19.81 10.51
CA ASN A 127 -3.61 21.11 10.24
C ASN A 127 -4.73 21.44 11.23
N VAL A 128 -5.47 20.44 11.72
CA VAL A 128 -6.50 20.64 12.76
C VAL A 128 -5.83 20.91 14.12
N ILE A 129 -4.75 20.20 14.45
CA ILE A 129 -3.99 20.43 15.69
C ILE A 129 -3.40 21.84 15.73
N ASP A 130 -2.86 22.33 14.61
CA ASP A 130 -2.26 23.65 14.50
C ASP A 130 -3.26 24.80 14.69
N GLN A 131 -4.57 24.56 14.51
CA GLN A 131 -5.62 25.55 14.81
C GLN A 131 -5.82 25.73 16.31
N HIS A 132 -5.39 24.78 17.14
CA HIS A 132 -5.51 24.85 18.58
C HIS A 132 -4.25 25.46 19.22
N PRO A 133 -4.40 26.24 20.31
CA PRO A 133 -3.25 26.85 20.98
C PRO A 133 -2.33 25.80 21.57
N GLU A 134 -1.05 26.14 21.70
CA GLU A 134 -0.07 25.24 22.28
C GLU A 134 -0.49 24.74 23.67
N ARG A 135 -0.28 23.45 23.90
CA ARG A 135 -0.63 22.79 25.16
C ARG A 135 0.10 23.41 26.35
N LYS A 136 1.36 23.83 26.16
CA LYS A 136 2.19 24.45 27.20
C LYS A 136 1.59 25.76 27.69
N ASP A 137 1.20 26.63 26.76
CA ASP A 137 0.61 27.93 27.08
C ASP A 137 -0.75 27.78 27.76
N THR A 138 -1.58 26.86 27.26
CA THR A 138 -2.87 26.54 27.88
C THR A 138 -2.68 25.99 29.30
N HIS A 139 -1.66 25.15 29.52
CA HIS A 139 -1.34 24.62 30.83
C HIS A 139 -0.86 25.71 31.81
N GLN A 140 -0.02 26.65 31.36
CA GLN A 140 0.42 27.79 32.18
C GLN A 140 -0.74 28.70 32.58
N LYS A 141 -1.64 29.02 31.64
CA LYS A 141 -2.86 29.80 31.95
C LYS A 141 -3.72 29.07 32.98
N LEU A 142 -3.88 27.76 32.83
CA LEU A 142 -4.65 26.93 33.74
C LEU A 142 -4.04 26.88 35.15
N THR A 143 -2.72 26.77 35.28
CA THR A 143 -2.06 26.80 36.60
C THR A 143 -2.15 28.18 37.24
N ALA A 144 -2.02 29.25 36.46
CA ALA A 144 -2.21 30.62 36.96
C ALA A 144 -3.64 30.84 37.50
N ILE A 145 -4.66 30.48 36.72
CA ILE A 145 -6.07 30.60 37.12
C ILE A 145 -6.36 29.75 38.37
N LYS A 146 -5.82 28.53 38.45
CA LYS A 146 -5.97 27.68 39.66
C LYS A 146 -5.37 28.33 40.90
N LYS A 147 -4.22 29.00 40.76
CA LYS A 147 -3.59 29.72 41.87
C LYS A 147 -4.43 30.93 42.30
N GLU A 148 -4.94 31.69 41.34
CA GLU A 148 -5.85 32.82 41.63
C GLU A 148 -7.13 32.36 42.32
N LEU A 149 -7.73 31.26 41.87
CA LEU A 149 -8.91 30.68 42.49
C LEU A 149 -8.65 30.27 43.95
N GLY A 150 -7.51 29.60 44.20
CA GLY A 150 -7.10 29.23 45.56
C GLY A 150 -6.91 30.45 46.47
N ASN A 151 -6.24 31.49 45.98
CA ASN A 151 -6.08 32.73 46.72
C ASN A 151 -7.43 33.40 47.02
N LEU A 152 -8.35 33.42 46.05
CA LEU A 152 -9.66 34.03 46.22
C LEU A 152 -10.52 33.27 47.24
N GLU A 153 -10.38 31.94 47.26
CA GLU A 153 -11.04 31.07 48.24
C GLU A 153 -10.48 31.28 49.65
N GLU A 154 -9.17 31.44 49.81
CA GLU A 154 -8.56 31.84 51.08
C GLU A 154 -9.06 33.21 51.56
N VAL A 155 -9.10 34.21 50.68
CA VAL A 155 -9.62 35.55 51.00
C VAL A 155 -11.09 35.49 51.41
N LYS A 156 -11.90 34.69 50.70
CA LYS A 156 -13.30 34.46 51.07
C LYS A 156 -13.40 33.86 52.48
N GLN A 157 -12.64 32.80 52.78
CA GLN A 157 -12.65 32.17 54.10
C GLN A 157 -12.23 33.15 55.20
N MET A 158 -11.22 33.99 54.96
CA MET A 158 -10.83 35.04 55.90
C MET A 158 -11.94 36.06 56.13
N LEU A 159 -12.64 36.49 55.07
CA LEU A 159 -13.73 37.45 55.18
C LEU A 159 -14.93 36.85 55.92
N ASP A 160 -15.30 35.60 55.62
CA ASP A 160 -16.36 34.87 56.32
C ASP A 160 -16.06 34.74 57.82
N SER A 161 -14.81 34.39 58.17
CA SER A 161 -14.34 34.37 59.58
C SER A 161 -14.45 35.74 60.25
N LYS A 162 -14.11 36.83 59.53
CA LYS A 162 -14.22 38.19 60.05
C LYS A 162 -15.67 38.63 60.25
N ILE A 163 -16.58 38.25 59.36
CA ILE A 163 -18.02 38.50 59.50
C ILE A 163 -18.56 37.74 60.72
N GLU A 164 -18.17 36.47 60.89
CA GLU A 164 -18.59 35.65 62.02
C GLU A 164 -18.11 36.23 63.36
N MET A 165 -16.86 36.71 63.42
CA MET A 165 -16.36 37.44 64.59
C MET A 165 -17.15 38.71 64.88
N ARG A 166 -17.48 39.51 63.84
CA ARG A 166 -18.32 40.71 64.02
C ARG A 166 -19.73 40.37 64.49
N ARG A 167 -20.35 39.29 64.00
CA ARG A 167 -21.66 38.81 64.49
C ARG A 167 -21.59 38.46 65.97
N LYS A 168 -20.52 37.78 66.41
CA LYS A 168 -20.27 37.48 67.83
C LYS A 168 -20.11 38.77 68.66
N HIS A 169 -19.30 39.73 68.21
CA HIS A 169 -19.16 41.02 68.89
C HIS A 169 -20.49 41.79 68.99
N PHE A 170 -21.27 41.82 67.92
CA PHE A 170 -22.59 42.45 67.91
C PHE A 170 -23.55 41.75 68.88
N HIS A 171 -23.54 40.42 68.92
CA HIS A 171 -24.36 39.66 69.88
C HIS A 171 -24.01 39.99 71.33
N VAL A 172 -22.71 40.12 71.65
CA VAL A 172 -22.26 40.55 72.98
C VAL A 172 -22.74 41.97 73.30
N LEU A 173 -22.61 42.91 72.36
CA LEU A 173 -23.12 44.29 72.53
C LEU A 173 -24.62 44.32 72.77
N VAL A 174 -25.40 43.59 71.97
CA VAL A 174 -26.86 43.49 72.14
C VAL A 174 -27.21 42.88 73.49
N ALA A 175 -26.52 41.83 73.93
CA ALA A 175 -26.72 41.24 75.26
C ALA A 175 -26.40 42.24 76.38
N SER A 176 -25.30 43.01 76.25
CA SER A 176 -24.97 44.06 77.22
C SER A 176 -25.97 45.22 77.23
N LEU A 177 -26.55 45.56 76.06
CA LEU A 177 -27.61 46.57 75.96
C LEU A 177 -28.87 46.09 76.66
N TYR A 178 -29.30 44.84 76.44
CA TYR A 178 -30.42 44.25 77.17
C TYR A 178 -30.16 44.18 78.68
N GLN A 179 -28.92 43.90 79.11
CA GLN A 179 -28.55 43.93 80.53
C GLN A 179 -28.62 45.34 81.11
N LEU A 180 -28.11 46.35 80.40
CA LEU A 180 -28.20 47.75 80.83
C LEU A 180 -29.65 48.25 80.84
N GLN A 181 -30.45 47.87 79.85
CA GLN A 181 -31.89 48.16 79.83
C GLN A 181 -32.59 47.50 81.02
N ALA A 182 -32.28 46.23 81.33
CA ALA A 182 -32.80 45.59 82.52
C ALA A 182 -32.35 46.27 83.82
N ILE A 183 -31.15 46.86 83.88
CA ILE A 183 -30.70 47.64 85.04
C ILE A 183 -31.46 48.97 85.13
N LEU A 184 -31.65 49.68 84.02
CA LEU A 184 -32.42 50.93 83.96
C LEU A 184 -33.91 50.72 84.30
N ASP A 185 -34.52 49.67 83.76
CA ASP A 185 -35.90 49.28 84.09
C ASP A 185 -36.04 48.93 85.60
N ASN A 186 -34.97 48.39 86.22
CA ASN A 186 -34.92 48.15 87.67
C ASN A 186 -34.63 49.41 88.50
N GLU A 187 -33.99 50.44 87.93
CA GLU A 187 -33.77 51.74 88.59
C GLU A 187 -35.05 52.60 88.58
N GLU A 188 -35.84 52.60 87.49
CA GLU A 188 -37.17 53.25 87.46
C GLU A 188 -38.15 52.63 88.48
N LEU A 189 -38.08 51.30 88.70
CA LEU A 189 -38.85 50.62 89.74
C LEU A 189 -38.38 50.95 91.17
N ASN A 190 -37.15 51.43 91.35
CA ASN A 190 -36.62 51.81 92.67
C ASN A 190 -36.87 53.29 93.00
N GLU A 191 -36.97 54.19 92.02
CA GLU A 191 -37.36 55.58 92.27
C GLU A 191 -38.84 55.72 92.67
N GLU A 192 -39.75 54.90 92.11
CA GLU A 192 -41.17 54.87 92.55
C GLU A 192 -41.36 54.31 93.98
N ASN A 193 -40.40 53.57 94.54
CA ASN A 193 -40.47 52.99 95.88
C ASN A 193 -39.81 53.85 96.98
N SER A 194 -39.32 55.05 96.66
CA SER A 194 -38.62 55.93 97.61
C SER A 194 -39.46 57.09 98.17
N HIS A 195 -40.77 57.11 97.88
CA HIS A 195 -41.73 58.03 98.50
C HIS A 195 -42.93 57.22 99.01
N VAL A 196 -43.30 57.38 100.30
CA VAL A 196 -44.42 56.72 101.03
C VAL A 196 -43.97 55.39 101.70
N ASN A 197 -43.70 55.26 103.00
CA ASN A 197 -44.47 55.69 104.18
C ASN A 197 -43.59 55.76 105.45
N ILE A 198 -43.72 56.86 106.20
CA ILE A 198 -43.38 57.00 107.64
C ILE A 198 -44.69 57.29 108.39
N SER A 199 -44.76 56.82 109.65
CA SER A 199 -45.73 57.09 110.75
C SER A 199 -47.06 56.30 110.73
N ASP A 200 -47.67 55.90 111.85
CA ASP A 200 -47.33 55.78 113.28
C ASP A 200 -48.51 55.04 113.97
N ASP A 201 -48.20 54.34 115.08
CA ASP A 201 -48.97 54.02 116.30
C ASP A 201 -50.42 53.47 116.36
N GLU A 202 -50.59 52.58 117.35
CA GLU A 202 -51.68 52.36 118.33
C GLU A 202 -51.99 50.86 118.55
N MET A 203 -51.51 50.25 119.66
CA MET A 203 -52.12 50.13 121.01
C MET A 203 -53.06 48.92 121.19
N ASP A 204 -52.63 47.98 122.08
CA ASP A 204 -53.40 47.28 123.13
C ASP A 204 -54.62 46.38 122.73
N THR A 205 -54.87 45.17 123.25
CA THR A 205 -54.87 44.66 124.64
C THR A 205 -55.29 43.15 124.66
N PHE A 206 -54.80 42.38 125.66
CA PHE A 206 -55.36 41.20 126.40
C PHE A 206 -56.16 40.10 125.65
N GLU A 207 -55.90 38.80 125.81
CA GLU A 207 -55.87 37.96 127.03
C GLU A 207 -55.03 36.69 126.82
#